data_AF-A0A378FQ09-F1
#
_entry.id   AF-A0A378FQ09-F1
#
_cell.length_a   1.000
_cell.length_b   1.000
_cell.length_c   1.000
_cell.angle_alpha   90.00
_cell.angle_beta   90.00
_cell.angle_gamma   90.00
#
_symmetry.space_group_name_H-M   'P 1'
#
loop_
_entity.id
_entity.type
_entity.pdbx_description
1 polymer ?
#
loop_
_entity_poly.entity_id
_entity_poly.type
_entity_poly.pdbx_seq_one_letter_code
_entity_poly.pdbx_strand_id
1 'polypeptide(L)'
;MAVLADNPQVVAVGINCIALENTPAALAHLHSLTALPLVVYPNSGEHYDAVSKTWHHHGEACASLADYLPQWAGGRGEADRRLLPHHAEGHRRA
;
A
#
# COMPACT_ATOMS: atom_id res chain seq x y z
N MET A 1 -16.90 -9.11 -6.32
CA MET A 1 -17.02 -8.87 -4.86
C MET A 1 -18.30 -9.40 -4.23
N ALA A 2 -19.17 -10.12 -4.96
CA ALA A 2 -20.46 -10.59 -4.42
C ALA A 2 -20.34 -11.41 -3.13
N VAL A 3 -19.38 -12.34 -3.04
CA VAL A 3 -19.16 -13.15 -1.82
C VAL A 3 -18.80 -12.31 -0.59
N LEU A 4 -18.13 -11.17 -0.77
CA LEU A 4 -17.79 -10.28 0.34
C LEU A 4 -18.94 -9.34 0.70
N ALA A 5 -19.81 -9.00 -0.26
CA ALA A 5 -20.92 -8.08 -0.05
C ALA A 5 -21.96 -8.63 0.94
N ASP A 6 -22.14 -9.95 0.96
CA ASP A 6 -23.09 -10.62 1.86
C ASP A 6 -22.50 -10.99 3.23
N ASN A 7 -21.23 -10.63 3.50
CA ASN A 7 -20.57 -10.92 4.76
C ASN A 7 -20.36 -9.64 5.60
N PRO A 8 -21.24 -9.36 6.58
CA PRO A 8 -21.15 -8.15 7.40
C PRO A 8 -19.93 -8.11 8.33
N GLN A 9 -19.21 -9.24 8.49
CA GLN A 9 -17.96 -9.27 9.27
C GLN A 9 -16.78 -8.67 8.50
N VAL A 10 -16.91 -8.50 7.16
CA VAL A 10 -15.89 -7.86 6.33
C VAL A 10 -16.16 -6.36 6.28
N VAL A 11 -15.39 -5.59 7.05
CA VAL A 11 -15.58 -4.14 7.22
C VAL A 11 -14.71 -3.29 6.29
N ALA A 12 -13.69 -3.88 5.66
CA ALA A 12 -12.77 -3.23 4.72
C ALA A 12 -12.08 -4.28 3.83
N VAL A 13 -11.56 -3.85 2.68
CA VAL A 13 -10.75 -4.70 1.78
C VAL A 13 -9.52 -3.94 1.32
N GLY A 14 -8.48 -4.62 0.85
CA GLY A 14 -7.24 -3.91 0.56
C GLY A 14 -6.18 -4.71 -0.18
N ILE A 15 -5.05 -4.06 -0.40
CA ILE A 15 -3.87 -4.62 -1.06
C ILE A 15 -2.64 -4.44 -0.18
N ASN A 16 -1.75 -5.42 -0.24
CA ASN A 16 -0.49 -5.41 0.48
C ASN A 16 0.62 -6.09 -0.29
N CYS A 17 1.87 -5.83 0.13
CA CYS A 17 3.07 -6.48 -0.40
C CYS A 17 3.25 -6.35 -1.93
N ILE A 18 2.71 -5.28 -2.51
CA ILE A 18 2.94 -4.92 -3.91
C ILE A 18 3.93 -3.77 -4.02
N ALA A 19 4.51 -3.59 -5.20
CA ALA A 19 5.34 -2.43 -5.51
C ALA A 19 4.53 -1.13 -5.36
N LEU A 20 5.17 -0.08 -4.83
CA LEU A 20 4.53 1.17 -4.45
C LEU A 20 3.84 1.85 -5.66
N GLU A 21 4.49 1.83 -6.81
CA GLU A 21 4.02 2.35 -8.09
C GLU A 21 2.75 1.66 -8.62
N ASN A 22 2.47 0.42 -8.18
CA ASN A 22 1.28 -0.32 -8.60
C ASN A 22 0.05 0.01 -7.75
N THR A 23 0.22 0.70 -6.61
CA THR A 23 -0.88 1.01 -5.68
C THR A 23 -2.01 1.84 -6.29
N PRO A 24 -1.78 2.87 -7.14
CA PRO A 24 -2.88 3.69 -7.65
C PRO A 24 -3.81 2.92 -8.58
N ALA A 25 -3.24 2.11 -9.49
CA ALA A 25 -4.03 1.29 -10.42
C ALA A 25 -4.84 0.21 -9.68
N ALA A 26 -4.23 -0.44 -8.70
CA ALA A 26 -4.90 -1.48 -7.90
C ALA A 26 -6.05 -0.90 -7.05
N LEU A 27 -5.85 0.26 -6.40
CA LEU A 27 -6.90 0.94 -5.64
C LEU A 27 -8.03 1.42 -6.54
N ALA A 28 -7.73 2.01 -7.70
CA ALA A 28 -8.75 2.41 -8.66
C ALA A 28 -9.61 1.23 -9.11
N HIS A 29 -8.99 0.07 -9.36
CA HIS A 29 -9.72 -1.15 -9.70
C HIS A 29 -10.62 -1.61 -8.55
N LEU A 30 -10.10 -1.70 -7.32
CA LEU A 30 -10.90 -2.11 -6.15
C LEU A 30 -12.07 -1.14 -5.88
N HIS A 31 -11.87 0.16 -6.01
CA HIS A 31 -12.93 1.17 -5.88
C HIS A 31 -14.08 0.95 -6.86
N SER A 32 -13.82 0.38 -8.05
CA SER A 32 -14.88 0.05 -9.01
C SER A 32 -15.73 -1.16 -8.61
N LEU A 33 -15.24 -1.98 -7.68
CA LEU A 33 -15.82 -3.28 -7.33
C LEU A 33 -16.52 -3.31 -5.97
N THR A 34 -16.29 -2.33 -5.09
CA THR A 34 -16.82 -2.31 -3.73
C THR A 34 -17.02 -0.89 -3.20
N ALA A 35 -18.00 -0.75 -2.30
CA ALA A 35 -18.20 0.46 -1.50
C ALA A 35 -17.53 0.38 -0.12
N LEU A 36 -16.92 -0.77 0.23
CA LEU A 36 -16.18 -0.93 1.49
C LEU A 36 -14.94 -0.01 1.50
N PRO A 37 -14.55 0.51 2.68
CA PRO A 37 -13.27 1.20 2.85
C PRO A 37 -12.10 0.38 2.30
N LEU A 38 -11.15 1.07 1.66
CA LEU A 38 -9.94 0.43 1.13
C LEU A 38 -8.75 0.62 2.08
N VAL A 39 -7.94 -0.44 2.21
CA VAL A 39 -6.69 -0.44 2.98
C VAL A 39 -5.51 -0.70 2.05
N VAL A 40 -4.42 0.05 2.20
CA VAL A 40 -3.20 -0.13 1.40
C VAL A 40 -1.96 -0.07 2.29
N TYR A 41 -1.09 -1.06 2.15
CA TYR A 41 0.23 -1.08 2.79
C TYR A 41 1.25 -1.80 1.86
N PRO A 42 1.87 -1.06 0.93
CA PRO A 42 2.76 -1.62 -0.07
C PRO A 42 4.14 -1.95 0.50
N ASN A 43 4.99 -2.56 -0.33
CA ASN A 43 6.42 -2.65 -0.04
C ASN A 43 7.04 -1.25 0.01
N SER A 44 8.18 -1.12 0.71
CA SER A 44 8.91 0.15 0.88
C SER A 44 9.51 0.71 -0.41
N GLY A 45 9.43 -0.02 -1.53
CA GLY A 45 10.14 0.29 -2.78
C GLY A 45 11.59 -0.20 -2.79
N GLU A 46 12.06 -0.81 -1.70
CA GLU A 46 13.37 -1.45 -1.65
C GLU A 46 13.38 -2.76 -2.43
N HIS A 47 14.50 -3.04 -3.08
CA HIS A 47 14.75 -4.29 -3.79
C HIS A 47 15.63 -5.19 -2.93
N TYR A 48 15.19 -6.44 -2.76
CA TYR A 48 15.97 -7.45 -2.09
C TYR A 48 17.00 -8.06 -3.06
N ASP A 49 18.28 -7.92 -2.73
CA ASP A 49 19.36 -8.66 -3.38
C ASP A 49 19.55 -10.00 -2.67
N ALA A 50 19.22 -11.09 -3.36
CA ALA A 50 19.33 -12.45 -2.82
C ALA A 50 20.79 -12.92 -2.66
N VAL A 51 21.75 -12.31 -3.35
CA VAL A 51 23.18 -12.65 -3.26
C VAL A 51 23.79 -12.04 -2.01
N SER A 52 23.65 -10.72 -1.85
CA SER A 52 24.14 -10.02 -0.65
C SER A 52 23.25 -10.21 0.57
N LYS A 53 22.01 -10.69 0.36
CA LYS A 53 20.94 -10.77 1.36
C LYS A 53 20.61 -9.41 1.98
N THR A 54 20.69 -8.36 1.20
CA THR A 54 20.43 -6.99 1.68
C THR A 54 19.34 -6.31 0.87
N TRP A 55 18.68 -5.36 1.51
CA TRP A 55 17.73 -4.46 0.88
C TRP A 55 18.46 -3.23 0.35
N HIS A 56 18.10 -2.80 -0.86
CA HIS A 56 18.67 -1.63 -1.50
C HIS A 56 17.55 -0.71 -2.00
N HIS A 57 17.71 0.58 -1.75
CA HIS A 57 16.93 1.59 -2.46
C HIS A 57 17.52 1.80 -3.85
N HIS A 58 16.70 1.84 -4.90
CA HIS A 58 17.17 2.36 -6.17
C HIS A 58 17.49 3.86 -6.02
N GLY A 59 18.67 4.26 -6.49
CA GLY A 59 19.25 5.58 -6.23
C GLY A 59 18.41 6.77 -6.70
N GLU A 60 18.54 7.85 -5.94
CA GLU A 60 18.15 9.24 -6.22
C GLU A 60 16.72 9.44 -6.74
N ALA A 61 15.81 9.73 -5.80
CA ALA A 61 14.38 10.04 -5.96
C ALA A 61 13.43 8.83 -6.09
N CYS A 62 13.54 7.86 -5.17
CA CYS A 62 12.39 6.99 -4.87
C CYS A 62 11.32 7.85 -4.19
N ALA A 63 10.17 8.03 -4.86
CA ALA A 63 8.97 8.56 -4.23
C ALA A 63 8.69 7.78 -2.94
N SER A 64 8.61 8.51 -1.83
CA SER A 64 8.30 7.97 -0.52
C SER A 64 6.85 7.50 -0.48
N LEU A 65 6.52 6.67 0.51
CA LEU A 65 5.13 6.29 0.79
C LEU A 65 4.21 7.51 0.92
N ALA A 66 4.72 8.60 1.52
CA ALA A 66 3.98 9.82 1.74
C ALA A 66 3.63 10.55 0.43
N ASP A 67 4.45 10.40 -0.62
CA ASP A 67 4.23 11.03 -1.93
C ASP A 67 3.04 10.42 -2.68
N TYR A 68 2.57 9.23 -2.27
CA TYR A 68 1.41 8.55 -2.83
C TYR A 68 0.08 8.87 -2.10
N LEU A 69 0.14 9.57 -0.96
CA LEU A 69 -1.05 9.91 -0.18
C LEU A 69 -2.12 10.67 -0.97
N PRO A 70 -1.80 11.69 -1.80
CA PRO A 70 -2.81 12.39 -2.59
C PRO A 70 -3.56 11.47 -3.57
N GLN A 71 -2.86 10.51 -4.17
CA GLN A 71 -3.40 9.55 -5.14
C GLN A 71 -4.29 8.52 -4.45
N TRP A 72 -4.00 8.15 -3.21
CA TRP A 72 -4.84 7.24 -2.41
C TRP A 72 -6.07 7.93 -1.84
N ALA A 73 -5.95 9.20 -1.42
CA ALA A 73 -7.06 9.96 -0.85
C ALA A 73 -8.16 10.32 -1.86
N GLY A 74 -7.85 10.33 -3.16
CA GLY A 74 -8.82 10.64 -4.23
C GLY A 74 -9.87 9.55 -4.48
N GLY A 75 -9.66 8.35 -3.96
CA GLY A 75 -10.62 7.26 -3.99
C GLY A 75 -11.48 7.29 -2.72
N ARG A 76 -12.81 7.32 -2.86
CA ARG A 76 -13.78 7.49 -1.76
C ARG A 76 -13.39 6.70 -0.50
N GLY A 77 -13.04 7.42 0.56
CA GLY A 77 -12.75 6.88 1.87
C GLY A 77 -11.38 7.34 2.33
N GLU A 78 -11.38 8.22 3.33
CA GLU A 78 -10.26 8.55 4.18
C GLU A 78 -9.33 7.35 4.33
N ALA A 79 -8.20 7.36 3.61
CA ALA A 79 -7.11 6.44 3.89
C ALA A 79 -6.79 6.70 5.36
N ASP A 80 -7.24 5.79 6.24
CA ASP A 80 -7.10 5.97 7.68
C ASP A 80 -5.65 6.38 7.92
N ARG A 81 -5.51 7.62 8.38
CA ARG A 81 -4.22 8.30 8.54
C ARG A 81 -3.35 7.58 9.58
N ARG A 82 -3.85 6.49 10.18
CA ARG A 82 -3.07 5.38 10.75
C ARG A 82 -2.32 4.56 9.69
N LEU A 83 -1.62 5.23 8.77
CA LEU A 83 -0.33 4.69 8.35
C LEU A 83 0.50 4.66 9.63
N LEU A 84 0.69 3.46 10.20
CA LEU A 84 1.57 3.26 11.35
C LEU A 84 2.89 3.99 11.06
N PRO A 85 3.23 5.05 11.81
CA PRO A 85 4.45 5.80 11.58
C PRO A 85 5.58 5.00 12.22
N HIS A 86 5.99 3.89 11.59
CA HIS A 86 7.08 3.08 12.13
C HIS A 86 8.14 2.61 11.14
N HIS A 87 8.01 2.88 9.83
CA HIS A 87 9.09 2.54 8.90
C HIS A 87 9.27 3.58 7.80
N ALA A 88 9.67 4.79 8.17
CA ALA A 88 10.39 5.70 7.27
C ALA A 88 11.88 5.83 7.66
N GLU A 89 12.32 5.17 8.74
CA GLU A 89 13.68 5.30 9.24
C GLU A 89 14.31 3.94 9.55
N GLY A 90 15.25 3.53 8.72
CA GLY A 90 16.49 2.91 9.15
C GLY A 90 16.44 1.59 9.93
N HIS A 91 15.36 0.81 9.88
CA HIS A 91 15.41 -0.57 10.37
C HIS A 91 16.15 -1.43 9.34
N ARG A 92 17.47 -1.58 9.51
CA ARG A 92 18.21 -2.70 8.91
C ARG A 92 17.54 -4.00 9.36
N ARG A 93 16.68 -4.55 8.51
CA ARG A 93 16.11 -5.89 8.69
C ARG A 93 17.25 -6.89 8.46
N ALA A 94 17.46 -7.76 9.45
CA ALA A 94 18.48 -8.81 9.46
C ALA A 94 18.23 -9.87 8.39
#